data_AF-A0A828T4H3-F1
#
_entry.id   AF-A0A828T4H3-F1
#
_cell.length_a   1.000
_cell.length_b   1.000
_cell.length_c   1.000
_cell.angle_alpha   90.00
_cell.angle_beta   90.00
_cell.angle_gamma   90.00
#
_symmetry.space_group_name_H-M   'P 1'
#
loop_
_entity.id
_entity.type
_entity.pdbx_description
1 polymer ?
#
loop_
_entity_poly.entity_id
_entity_poly.type
_entity_poly.pdbx_seq_one_letter_code
_entity_poly.pdbx_strand_id
1 'polypeptide(L)' 'MNKKELRVPFNAPLNELDTELQTYGCRQNNPDICGNNGLAGVCAFVSKDGICRKPSRAWKKQYQKLKG' A
#
# COMPACT_ATOMS: atom_id res chain seq x y z
N MET A 1 -14.72 4.43 3.14
CA MET A 1 -13.50 4.77 2.37
C MET A 1 -13.76 4.48 0.91
N ASN A 2 -13.51 5.43 0.02
CA ASN A 2 -13.71 5.23 -1.41
C ASN A 2 -12.49 4.48 -1.98
N LYS A 3 -12.68 3.42 -2.80
CA LYS A 3 -11.57 2.64 -3.37
C LYS A 3 -10.61 3.50 -4.22
N LYS A 4 -11.09 4.60 -4.79
CA LYS A 4 -10.28 5.56 -5.56
C LYS A 4 -9.25 6.30 -4.69
N GLU A 5 -9.59 6.62 -3.44
CA GLU A 5 -8.70 7.35 -2.50
C GLU A 5 -7.58 6.45 -1.98
N LEU A 6 -7.81 5.14 -1.96
CA LEU A 6 -6.83 4.16 -1.49
C LEU A 6 -5.85 3.71 -2.58
N ARG A 7 -5.92 4.25 -3.80
CA ARG A 7 -4.89 3.99 -4.82
C ARG A 7 -3.82 5.08 -4.73
N VAL A 8 -2.72 4.77 -4.06
CA VAL A 8 -1.61 5.70 -3.84
C VAL A 8 -0.49 5.38 -4.84
N PRO A 9 0.05 6.35 -5.60
CA PRO A 9 1.17 6.07 -6.48
C PRO A 9 2.39 5.53 -5.72
N PHE A 10 3.13 4.58 -6.31
CA PHE A 10 4.30 3.97 -5.68
C PHE A 10 5.39 4.99 -5.28
N ASN A 11 5.49 6.09 -6.04
CA ASN A 11 6.45 7.16 -5.81
C ASN A 11 5.90 8.36 -5.02
N ALA A 12 4.65 8.32 -4.56
CA ALA A 12 4.11 9.41 -3.75
C ALA A 12 4.86 9.53 -2.41
N PRO A 13 4.94 10.73 -1.81
CA PRO A 13 5.54 10.92 -0.48
C PRO A 13 5.00 9.95 0.58
N LEU A 14 5.79 9.68 1.61
CA LEU A 14 5.37 8.80 2.71
C LEU A 14 4.17 9.40 3.46
N ASN A 15 3.19 8.56 3.74
CA ASN A 15 2.15 8.83 4.72
C ASN A 15 2.65 8.49 6.13
N GLU A 16 2.08 9.11 7.16
CA GLU A 16 2.45 8.87 8.56
C GLU A 16 2.29 7.41 9.01
N LEU A 17 1.38 6.66 8.37
CA LEU A 17 1.13 5.24 8.66
C LEU A 17 1.98 4.28 7.82
N ASP A 18 2.76 4.79 6.86
CA ASP A 18 3.66 3.95 6.07
C ASP A 18 4.84 3.48 6.91
N THR A 19 5.19 2.20 6.76
CA THR A 19 6.42 1.62 7.32
C THR A 19 7.10 0.74 6.28
N GLU A 20 8.24 0.13 6.60
CA GLU A 20 8.85 -0.86 5.69
C GLU A 20 7.95 -2.06 5.39
N LEU A 21 6.99 -2.37 6.28
CA LEU A 21 6.17 -3.59 6.23
C LEU A 21 4.73 -3.33 5.81
N GLN A 22 4.27 -2.07 5.77
CA GLN A 22 2.90 -1.73 5.42
C GLN A 22 2.80 -0.40 4.67
N THR A 23 1.66 -0.19 4.01
CA THR A 23 1.32 1.10 3.41
C THR A 23 -0.08 1.56 3.76
N TYR A 24 -0.26 2.87 3.93
CA TYR A 24 -1.58 3.48 3.82
C TYR A 24 -2.03 3.50 2.36
N GLY A 25 -3.22 2.94 2.10
CA GLY A 25 -3.65 2.65 0.74
C GLY A 25 -2.83 1.54 0.08
N CYS A 26 -3.21 1.21 -1.14
CA CYS A 26 -2.50 0.33 -2.04
C CYS A 26 -1.48 1.13 -2.85
N ARG A 27 -0.19 0.85 -2.63
CA ARG A 27 0.92 1.41 -3.42
C ARG A 27 1.40 0.52 -4.56
N GLN A 28 0.60 -0.48 -4.96
CA GLN A 28 0.99 -1.35 -6.06
C GLN A 28 0.77 -0.63 -7.41
N ASN A 29 1.74 -0.71 -8.32
CA ASN A 29 1.63 -0.09 -9.65
C ASN A 29 0.46 -0.70 -10.45
N ASN A 30 0.33 -2.02 -10.38
CA ASN A 30 -0.79 -2.77 -10.91
C ASN A 30 -1.40 -3.66 -9.80
N PRO A 31 -2.44 -3.17 -9.09
CA PRO A 31 -3.10 -3.95 -8.05
C PRO A 31 -3.85 -5.17 -8.57
N ASP A 32 -4.28 -5.17 -9.84
CA ASP A 32 -5.16 -6.22 -10.40
C ASP A 32 -4.45 -7.59 -10.48
N ILE A 33 -3.11 -7.59 -10.58
CA ILE A 33 -2.29 -8.80 -10.58
C ILE A 33 -1.77 -9.19 -9.18
N CYS A 34 -2.10 -8.43 -8.14
CA CYS A 34 -1.61 -8.70 -6.80
C CYS A 34 -2.40 -9.86 -6.17
N GLY A 35 -1.71 -10.96 -5.83
CA GLY A 35 -2.34 -12.12 -5.19
C GLY A 35 -2.95 -11.87 -3.79
N ASN A 36 -2.67 -10.71 -3.18
CA ASN A 36 -3.33 -10.30 -1.93
C ASN A 36 -4.50 -9.33 -2.17
N ASN A 37 -4.78 -8.91 -3.42
CA ASN A 37 -5.85 -7.96 -3.71
C ASN A 37 -7.20 -8.52 -3.26
N GLY A 38 -7.99 -7.71 -2.56
CA GLY A 38 -9.30 -8.10 -2.04
C GLY A 38 -9.26 -8.99 -0.79
N LEU A 39 -8.09 -9.36 -0.27
CA LEU A 39 -7.97 -10.17 0.94
C LEU A 39 -8.25 -9.33 2.20
N ALA A 40 -9.31 -9.69 2.93
CA ALA A 40 -9.73 -9.00 4.14
C ALA A 40 -8.62 -8.94 5.19
N GLY A 41 -8.44 -7.77 5.81
CA GLY A 41 -7.39 -7.52 6.79
C GLY A 41 -5.98 -7.39 6.20
N VAL A 42 -5.76 -7.68 4.91
CA VAL A 42 -4.45 -7.58 4.26
C VAL A 42 -4.41 -6.47 3.23
N CYS A 43 -5.41 -6.39 2.36
CA CYS A 43 -5.45 -5.44 1.26
C CYS A 43 -6.13 -4.14 1.69
N ALA A 44 -5.46 -3.01 1.45
CA ALA A 44 -5.99 -1.68 1.74
C ALA A 44 -7.43 -1.47 1.22
N PHE A 45 -7.76 -1.99 0.03
CA PHE A 45 -9.09 -1.79 -0.59
C PHE A 45 -10.25 -2.42 0.18
N VAL A 46 -9.99 -3.36 1.08
CA VAL A 46 -11.02 -4.10 1.84
C VAL A 46 -10.77 -4.09 3.35
N SER A 47 -9.60 -3.67 3.81
CA SER A 47 -9.31 -3.49 5.24
C SER A 47 -10.07 -2.27 5.79
N LYS A 48 -10.59 -2.39 7.02
CA LYS A 48 -11.34 -1.31 7.68
C LYS A 48 -10.51 -0.03 7.91
N ASP A 49 -9.20 -0.19 8.06
CA ASP A 49 -8.22 0.87 8.32
C ASP A 49 -7.55 1.42 7.04
N GLY A 50 -7.86 0.86 5.87
CA GLY A 50 -7.21 1.24 4.61
C GLY A 50 -5.73 0.83 4.52
N ILE A 51 -5.23 -0.06 5.40
CA ILE A 51 -3.83 -0.48 5.42
C ILE A 51 -3.61 -1.70 4.51
N CYS A 52 -2.55 -1.63 3.69
CA CYS A 52 -1.96 -2.76 3.01
C CYS A 52 -0.86 -3.38 3.88
N ARG A 53 -1.10 -4.57 4.43
CA ARG A 53 -0.14 -5.28 5.31
C ARG A 53 0.86 -6.17 4.56
N LYS A 54 0.65 -6.36 3.25
CA LYS A 54 1.56 -7.10 2.36
C LYS A 54 1.85 -6.27 1.11
N PRO A 55 2.58 -5.15 1.25
CA PRO A 55 2.96 -4.34 0.11
C PRO A 55 3.91 -5.12 -0.81
N SER A 56 4.19 -4.56 -1.99
CA SER A 56 5.07 -5.21 -2.97
C SER A 56 6.46 -5.50 -2.38
N ARG A 57 7.15 -6.53 -2.88
CA ARG A 57 8.54 -6.81 -2.47
C ARG A 57 9.49 -5.64 -2.71
N ALA A 58 9.16 -4.77 -3.67
CA ALA A 58 9.92 -3.56 -3.98
C ALA A 58 9.67 -2.42 -2.97
N TRP A 59 8.61 -2.50 -2.17
CA TRP A 59 8.21 -1.42 -1.27
C TRP A 59 9.28 -1.07 -0.25
N LYS A 60 9.90 -2.06 0.41
CA LYS A 60 10.93 -1.78 1.43
C LYS A 60 12.05 -0.88 0.91
N LYS A 61 12.56 -1.17 -0.29
CA LYS A 61 13.58 -0.35 -0.96
C LYS A 61 13.06 1.06 -1.29
N GLN A 62 11.81 1.15 -1.73
CA GLN A 62 11.18 2.43 -2.05
C GLN A 62 10.91 3.28 -0.82
N TYR A 63 10.44 2.68 0.28
CA TYR A 63 10.22 3.37 1.55
C TYR A 63 11.51 4.01 2.04
N GLN A 64 12.62 3.26 2.03
CA GLN A 64 13.94 3.78 2.41
C GLN A 64 14.36 4.95 1.50
N LYS A 65 14.14 4.84 0.19
CA LYS A 65 14.42 5.92 -0.77
C LYS A 65 13.58 7.19 -0.48
N LEU A 66 12.31 7.03 -0.11
CA LEU A 66 11.40 8.15 0.15
C LEU A 66 11.61 8.78 1.53
N LYS A 67 12.17 8.04 2.48
CA LYS A 67 12.45 8.54 3.84
C LYS A 67 13.62 9.53 3.88
N GLY A 68 14.53 9.47 2.90
CA GLY A 68 15.78 10.20 2.89
C GLY A 68 16.94 9.33 3.34
#